data_AF-A0A5A7MF64-F1
#
_entry.id   AF-A0A5A7MF64-F1
#
_cell.length_a   1.000
_cell.length_b   1.000
_cell.length_c   1.000
_cell.angle_alpha   90.00
_cell.angle_beta   90.00
_cell.angle_gamma   90.00
#
_symmetry.space_group_name_H-M   'P 1'
#
loop_
_entity.id
_entity.type
_entity.pdbx_description
1 polymer ?
#
loop_
_entity_poly.entity_id
_entity_poly.type
_entity_poly.pdbx_seq_one_letter_code
_entity_poly.pdbx_strand_id
1 'polypeptide(L)'
;MSTSAKLLPINSMSYLALILPLYILGILIYILYRSNPEIFILNKEVFIFIHEAFNAIVLLTIPFIFGIISASARVLISDLRIFTNIKLILASGLMSSFSWLGIKSKVFIALISPYLAQNIPSSEKTISDGSSEFYSMILVAVIVGAFASNLYIFINQKIEILTKNNPTENNDLKNS
;
A
#
# COMPACT_ATOMS: atom_id res chain seq x y z
N MET A 1 -2.54 45.03 -0.67
CA MET A 1 -3.50 44.70 0.41
C MET A 1 -2.84 43.63 1.27
N SER A 2 -2.10 44.06 2.31
CA SER A 2 -1.19 43.22 3.08
C SER A 2 -1.95 42.59 4.26
N THR A 3 -2.10 41.27 4.23
CA THR A 3 -2.74 40.49 5.28
C THR A 3 -1.77 40.39 6.47
N SER A 4 -1.94 41.25 7.45
CA SER A 4 -1.19 41.17 8.71
C SER A 4 -1.55 39.87 9.45
N ALA A 5 -0.55 39.00 9.62
CA ALA A 5 -0.65 37.80 10.43
C ALA A 5 -0.91 38.20 11.88
N LYS A 6 -2.09 37.83 12.38
CA LYS A 6 -2.51 38.02 13.77
C LYS A 6 -1.71 37.03 14.64
N LEU A 7 -0.60 37.50 15.21
CA LEU A 7 0.15 36.74 16.22
C LEU A 7 -0.76 36.57 17.44
N LEU A 8 -1.20 35.34 17.69
CA LEU A 8 -1.97 34.98 18.88
C LEU A 8 -1.12 35.27 20.13
N PRO A 9 -1.67 35.85 21.20
CA PRO A 9 -0.96 36.02 22.46
C PRO A 9 -0.77 34.63 23.09
N ILE A 10 0.44 34.10 23.01
CA ILE A 10 0.78 32.79 23.58
C ILE A 10 1.03 33.00 25.09
N ASN A 11 0.10 32.50 25.91
CA ASN A 11 0.20 32.55 27.37
C ASN A 11 1.38 31.69 27.85
N SER A 12 2.09 32.12 28.90
CA SER A 12 3.22 31.40 29.53
C SER A 12 2.88 29.95 29.92
N MET A 13 1.60 29.67 30.20
CA MET A 13 1.06 28.35 30.50
C MET A 13 1.12 27.38 29.31
N SER A 14 1.05 27.89 28.07
CA SER A 14 1.18 27.09 26.84
C SER A 14 2.62 26.68 26.54
N TYR A 15 3.61 27.50 26.95
CA TYR A 15 5.03 27.14 26.82
C TYR A 15 5.38 26.00 27.78
N LEU A 16 4.93 26.08 29.04
CA LEU A 16 5.13 25.02 30.02
C LEU A 16 4.53 23.68 29.58
N ALA A 17 3.34 23.70 28.96
CA ALA A 17 2.69 22.50 28.45
C ALA A 17 3.46 21.81 27.30
N LEU A 18 4.30 22.55 26.57
CA LEU A 18 5.11 22.01 25.46
C LEU A 18 6.53 21.61 25.91
N ILE A 19 7.12 22.35 26.86
CA ILE A 19 8.48 22.11 27.35
C ILE A 19 8.52 20.91 28.29
N LEU A 20 7.48 20.72 29.12
CA LEU A 20 7.41 19.63 30.09
C LEU A 20 7.41 18.23 29.47
N PRO A 21 6.61 17.90 28.44
CA PRO A 21 6.69 16.59 27.78
C PRO A 21 8.03 16.38 27.05
N LEU A 22 8.62 17.44 26.48
CA LEU A 22 9.94 17.36 25.83
C LEU A 22 11.05 17.05 26.85
N TYR A 23 10.95 17.63 28.04
CA TYR A 23 11.88 17.38 29.14
C TYR A 23 11.74 15.95 29.71
N ILE A 24 10.50 15.48 29.88
CA ILE A 24 10.21 14.10 30.29
C ILE A 24 10.75 13.10 29.25
N LEU A 25 10.54 13.37 27.96
CA LEU A 25 11.09 12.55 26.87
C LEU A 25 12.62 12.50 26.92
N GLY A 26 13.27 13.65 27.15
CA GLY A 26 14.72 13.74 27.28
C GLY A 26 15.27 12.92 28.46
N ILE A 27 14.61 12.98 29.62
CA ILE A 27 14.97 12.17 30.80
C ILE A 27 14.77 10.68 30.53
N LEU A 28 13.67 10.30 29.87
CA LEU A 28 13.41 8.90 29.51
C LEU A 28 14.51 8.34 28.60
N ILE A 29 14.90 9.09 27.57
CA ILE A 29 15.98 8.73 26.64
C ILE A 29 17.32 8.62 27.39
N TYR A 30 17.61 9.55 28.30
CA TYR A 30 18.82 9.52 29.13
C TYR A 30 18.88 8.28 30.04
N ILE A 31 17.77 7.94 30.69
CA ILE A 31 17.67 6.73 31.53
C ILE A 31 17.81 5.46 30.68
N LEU A 32 17.21 5.42 29.48
CA LEU A 32 17.35 4.31 28.53
C LEU A 32 18.81 4.12 28.12
N TYR A 33 19.48 5.21 27.74
CA TYR A 33 20.89 5.20 27.35
C TYR A 33 21.80 4.73 28.47
N ARG A 34 21.55 5.19 29.71
CA ARG A 34 22.38 4.82 30.86
C ARG A 34 22.15 3.38 31.32
N SER A 35 20.91 2.90 31.25
CA SER A 35 20.53 1.58 31.77
C SER A 35 20.82 0.45 30.78
N ASN A 36 20.79 0.74 29.47
CA ASN A 36 21.04 -0.27 28.44
C ASN A 36 21.91 0.36 27.32
N PRO A 37 23.24 0.39 27.47
CA PRO A 37 24.11 0.89 26.40
C PRO A 37 24.11 -0.04 25.17
N GLU A 38 23.74 -1.31 25.34
CA GLU A 38 23.78 -2.32 24.26
C GLU A 38 22.63 -2.21 23.23
N ILE A 39 21.49 -1.60 23.57
CA ILE A 39 20.39 -1.33 22.60
C ILE A 39 20.76 -0.26 21.56
N PHE A 40 21.77 0.56 21.84
CA PHE A 40 22.26 1.58 20.90
C PHE A 40 23.41 1.06 20.02
N ILE A 41 23.95 -0.12 20.33
CA ILE A 41 24.93 -0.80 19.48
C ILE A 41 24.12 -1.61 18.47
N LEU A 42 24.00 -1.08 17.24
CA LEU A 42 23.33 -1.79 16.15
C LEU A 42 24.03 -3.12 15.92
N ASN A 43 23.37 -4.23 16.30
CA ASN A 43 23.82 -5.57 15.95
C ASN A 43 23.92 -5.67 14.42
N LYS A 44 24.96 -6.33 13.91
CA LYS A 44 25.18 -6.56 12.47
C LYS A 44 23.95 -7.16 11.80
N GLU A 45 23.20 -8.01 12.51
CA GLU A 45 21.95 -8.61 12.02
C GLU A 45 20.87 -7.56 11.74
N VAL A 46 20.71 -6.57 12.63
CA VAL A 46 19.74 -5.46 12.44
C VAL A 46 20.17 -4.58 11.27
N PHE A 47 21.48 -4.35 11.11
CA PHE A 47 22.02 -3.60 9.98
C PHE A 47 21.74 -4.32 8.66
N ILE A 48 21.97 -5.64 8.58
CA ILE A 48 21.68 -6.45 7.40
C ILE A 48 20.18 -6.41 7.07
N PHE A 49 19.32 -6.58 8.09
CA PHE A 49 17.87 -6.54 7.90
C PHE A 49 17.38 -5.18 7.36
N ILE A 50 17.89 -4.07 7.91
CA ILE A 50 17.58 -2.71 7.41
C ILE A 50 18.02 -2.57 5.95
N HIS A 51 19.21 -3.07 5.61
CA HIS A 51 19.75 -2.99 4.25
C HIS A 51 18.91 -3.78 3.25
N GLU A 52 18.47 -4.97 3.65
CA GLU A 52 17.62 -5.85 2.83
C GLU A 52 16.21 -5.27 2.68
N ALA A 53 15.64 -4.72 3.75
CA ALA A 53 14.36 -4.01 3.71
C ALA A 53 14.41 -2.77 2.80
N PHE A 54 15.49 -1.99 2.86
CA PHE A 54 15.67 -0.85 1.96
C PHE A 54 15.74 -1.28 0.50
N ASN A 55 16.52 -2.32 0.20
CA ASN A 55 16.60 -2.88 -1.14
C ASN A 55 15.24 -3.40 -1.63
N ALA A 56 14.46 -4.02 -0.74
CA ALA A 56 13.10 -4.47 -1.06
C ALA A 56 12.16 -3.29 -1.37
N ILE A 57 12.21 -2.20 -0.59
CA ILE A 57 11.41 -0.99 -0.86
C ILE A 57 11.76 -0.39 -2.22
N VAL A 58 13.06 -0.27 -2.54
CA VAL A 58 13.51 0.24 -3.84
C VAL A 58 13.00 -0.66 -4.97
N LEU A 59 13.11 -1.98 -4.82
CA LEU A 59 12.60 -2.94 -5.80
C LEU A 59 11.08 -2.84 -5.99
N LEU A 60 10.33 -2.59 -4.93
CA LEU A 60 8.85 -2.51 -4.95
C LEU A 60 8.31 -1.20 -5.50
N THR A 61 9.15 -0.18 -5.59
CA THR A 61 8.76 1.14 -6.09
C THR A 61 8.40 1.07 -7.58
N ILE A 62 9.09 0.23 -8.36
CA ILE A 62 8.81 0.05 -9.80
C ILE A 62 7.38 -0.47 -10.03
N PRO A 63 6.98 -1.65 -9.52
CA PRO A 63 5.62 -2.16 -9.71
C PRO A 63 4.56 -1.25 -9.08
N PHE A 64 4.88 -0.54 -7.99
CA PHE A 64 4.00 0.44 -7.36
C PHE A 64 3.61 1.56 -8.34
N ILE A 65 4.61 2.18 -8.99
CA ILE A 65 4.41 3.27 -9.94
C ILE A 65 3.59 2.79 -11.14
N PHE A 66 3.94 1.63 -11.70
CA PHE A 66 3.17 1.07 -12.82
C PHE A 66 1.73 0.72 -12.45
N GLY A 67 1.49 0.23 -11.23
CA GLY A 67 0.13 -0.01 -10.71
C GLY A 67 -0.68 1.28 -10.59
N ILE A 68 -0.06 2.36 -10.12
CA ILE A 68 -0.68 3.69 -10.05
C ILE A 68 -1.00 4.23 -11.43
N ILE A 69 -0.06 4.15 -12.38
CA ILE A 69 -0.25 4.66 -13.75
C ILE A 69 -1.40 3.89 -14.42
N SER A 70 -1.42 2.57 -14.29
CA SER A 70 -2.47 1.72 -14.85
C SER A 70 -3.85 2.05 -14.27
N ALA A 71 -3.96 2.18 -12.95
CA ALA A 71 -5.22 2.55 -12.31
C ALA A 71 -5.68 3.97 -12.66
N SER A 72 -4.75 4.92 -12.76
CA SER A 72 -5.05 6.31 -13.14
C SER A 72 -5.57 6.40 -14.57
N ALA A 73 -4.94 5.70 -15.51
CA ALA A 73 -5.40 5.60 -16.90
C ALA A 73 -6.84 5.09 -16.97
N ARG A 74 -7.19 4.11 -16.13
CA ARG A 74 -8.55 3.56 -16.13
C ARG A 74 -9.59 4.46 -15.47
N VAL A 75 -9.22 5.14 -14.39
CA VAL A 75 -10.08 6.15 -13.74
C VAL A 75 -10.42 7.25 -14.75
N LEU A 76 -9.45 7.68 -15.56
CA LEU A 76 -9.67 8.64 -16.65
C LEU A 76 -10.60 8.10 -17.74
N ILE A 77 -10.42 6.85 -18.18
CA ILE A 77 -11.30 6.20 -19.17
C ILE A 77 -12.74 6.08 -18.65
N SER A 78 -12.91 5.91 -17.34
CA SER A 78 -14.22 5.73 -16.70
C SER A 78 -14.94 7.05 -16.39
N ASP A 79 -14.39 8.19 -16.83
CA ASP A 79 -14.86 9.56 -16.55
C ASP A 79 -15.00 9.85 -15.03
N LEU A 80 -14.21 9.15 -14.22
CA LEU A 80 -14.18 9.32 -12.78
C LEU A 80 -13.12 10.37 -12.40
N ARG A 81 -13.44 11.23 -11.43
CA ARG A 81 -12.47 12.20 -10.91
C ARG A 81 -11.33 11.47 -10.17
N ILE A 82 -10.09 11.69 -10.62
CA ILE A 82 -8.87 11.12 -10.01
C ILE A 82 -8.80 11.43 -8.51
N PHE A 83 -9.03 12.69 -8.13
CA PHE A 83 -8.93 13.13 -6.74
C PHE A 83 -9.95 12.46 -5.81
N THR A 84 -11.12 12.10 -6.33
CA THR A 84 -12.14 11.36 -5.57
C THR A 84 -11.76 9.89 -5.39
N ASN A 85 -10.97 9.33 -6.31
CA ASN A 85 -10.59 7.93 -6.34
C ASN A 85 -9.11 7.68 -5.99
N ILE A 86 -8.47 8.61 -5.27
CA ILE A 86 -7.05 8.48 -4.91
C ILE A 86 -6.76 7.22 -4.08
N LYS A 87 -7.70 6.83 -3.20
CA LYS A 87 -7.62 5.60 -2.39
C LYS A 87 -7.53 4.36 -3.28
N LEU A 88 -8.32 4.31 -4.35
CA LEU A 88 -8.30 3.22 -5.34
C LEU A 88 -6.96 3.17 -6.06
N ILE A 89 -6.47 4.32 -6.51
CA ILE A 89 -5.22 4.42 -7.26
C ILE A 89 -4.04 3.94 -6.40
N LEU A 90 -3.98 4.39 -5.14
CA LEU A 90 -2.97 3.95 -4.19
C LEU A 90 -3.10 2.46 -3.83
N ALA A 91 -4.32 1.96 -3.62
CA ALA A 91 -4.55 0.54 -3.37
C ALA A 91 -4.10 -0.34 -4.54
N SER A 92 -4.31 0.13 -5.78
CA SER A 92 -3.87 -0.58 -6.99
C SER A 92 -2.34 -0.62 -7.12
N GLY A 93 -1.66 0.48 -6.76
CA GLY A 93 -0.20 0.52 -6.64
C GLY A 93 0.32 -0.50 -5.61
N LEU A 94 -0.24 -0.47 -4.39
CA LEU A 94 0.12 -1.43 -3.33
C LEU A 94 -0.13 -2.88 -3.75
N MET A 95 -1.26 -3.15 -4.41
CA MET A 95 -1.60 -4.49 -4.88
C MET A 95 -0.63 -5.00 -5.95
N SER A 96 -0.17 -4.12 -6.84
CA SER A 96 0.90 -4.42 -7.81
C SER A 96 2.21 -4.79 -7.11
N SER A 97 2.63 -4.02 -6.10
CA SER A 97 3.84 -4.33 -5.30
C SER A 97 3.72 -5.63 -4.49
N PHE A 98 2.56 -5.91 -3.88
CA PHE A 98 2.35 -7.17 -3.18
C PHE A 98 2.28 -8.37 -4.13
N SER A 99 1.70 -8.20 -5.31
CA SER A 99 1.74 -9.23 -6.36
C SER A 99 3.18 -9.52 -6.77
N TRP A 100 4.00 -8.48 -6.94
CA TRP A 100 5.42 -8.63 -7.23
C TRP A 100 6.18 -9.38 -6.13
N LEU A 101 5.94 -9.05 -4.85
CA LEU A 101 6.50 -9.80 -3.72
C LEU A 101 6.08 -11.26 -3.72
N GLY A 102 4.79 -11.55 -3.93
CA GLY A 102 4.26 -12.91 -3.93
C GLY A 102 4.90 -13.80 -4.99
N ILE A 103 5.17 -13.24 -6.18
CA ILE A 103 5.85 -13.97 -7.26
C ILE A 103 7.33 -14.18 -6.93
N LYS A 104 8.05 -13.11 -6.56
CA LYS A 104 9.49 -13.18 -6.26
C LYS A 104 9.82 -14.00 -5.02
N SER A 105 8.89 -14.09 -4.06
CA SER A 105 9.05 -14.87 -2.82
C SER A 105 9.04 -16.39 -3.06
N LYS A 106 8.77 -16.87 -4.28
CA LYS A 106 8.53 -18.30 -4.60
C LYS A 106 7.43 -18.97 -3.77
N VAL A 107 6.77 -18.26 -2.84
CA VAL A 107 5.64 -18.73 -2.04
C VAL A 107 4.46 -19.10 -2.93
N PHE A 108 4.20 -18.30 -3.98
CA PHE A 108 3.19 -18.64 -4.98
C PHE A 108 3.53 -19.94 -5.74
N ILE A 109 4.80 -20.12 -6.11
CA ILE A 109 5.28 -21.36 -6.76
C ILE A 109 5.23 -22.54 -5.80
N ALA A 110 5.59 -22.38 -4.52
CA ALA A 110 5.53 -23.43 -3.51
C ALA A 110 4.09 -23.89 -3.22
N LEU A 111 3.11 -22.98 -3.29
CA LEU A 111 1.69 -23.29 -3.12
C LEU A 111 1.07 -24.03 -4.32
N ILE A 112 1.53 -23.73 -5.55
CA ILE A 112 0.99 -24.36 -6.77
C ILE A 112 1.80 -25.56 -7.25
N SER A 113 3.06 -25.70 -6.81
CA SER A 113 3.96 -26.81 -7.10
C SER A 113 3.37 -28.21 -6.85
N PRO A 114 2.65 -28.49 -5.74
CA PRO A 114 2.03 -29.81 -5.56
C PRO A 114 0.96 -30.12 -6.63
N TYR A 115 0.31 -29.09 -7.19
CA TYR A 115 -0.70 -29.24 -8.23
C TYR A 115 -0.11 -29.31 -9.66
N LEU A 116 1.05 -28.69 -9.88
CA LEU A 116 1.79 -28.78 -11.15
C LEU A 116 2.58 -30.10 -11.28
N ALA A 117 3.13 -30.61 -10.18
CA ALA A 117 3.87 -31.87 -10.14
C ALA A 117 2.99 -33.09 -10.48
N GLN A 118 1.66 -32.97 -10.34
CA GLN A 118 0.73 -34.04 -10.66
C GLN A 118 0.44 -34.17 -12.17
N ASN A 119 0.83 -33.18 -13.00
CA ASN A 119 0.40 -33.07 -14.40
C ASN A 119 1.52 -32.85 -15.43
N ILE A 120 2.81 -32.85 -15.03
CA ILE A 120 3.92 -32.60 -15.98
C ILE A 120 4.91 -33.77 -15.91
N PRO A 121 5.09 -34.56 -16.99
CA PRO A 121 6.14 -35.57 -17.04
C PRO A 121 7.50 -34.87 -16.96
N SER A 122 8.34 -35.40 -16.10
CA SER A 122 9.72 -35.03 -15.84
C SER A 122 10.53 -34.79 -17.12
N SER A 123 10.53 -33.58 -17.66
CA SER A 123 11.57 -33.19 -18.60
C SER A 123 11.69 -31.67 -18.71
N GLU A 124 12.95 -31.27 -18.59
CA GLU A 124 13.54 -30.04 -19.10
C GLU A 124 13.40 -28.72 -18.33
N LYS A 125 14.58 -28.38 -17.77
CA LYS A 125 15.29 -27.11 -17.92
C LYS A 125 14.92 -26.03 -16.93
N THR A 126 15.81 -25.91 -15.93
CA THR A 126 16.56 -24.68 -15.67
C THR A 126 15.83 -23.43 -16.15
N ILE A 127 15.01 -22.90 -15.25
CA ILE A 127 14.60 -21.50 -15.18
C ILE A 127 15.88 -20.68 -15.32
N SER A 128 16.18 -20.26 -16.55
CA SER A 128 17.40 -19.57 -16.90
C SER A 128 17.18 -18.11 -16.53
N ASP A 129 17.77 -17.71 -15.41
CA ASP A 129 17.89 -16.33 -14.93
C ASP A 129 18.31 -15.40 -16.09
N GLY A 130 17.36 -14.70 -16.71
CA GLY A 130 17.69 -13.89 -17.88
C GLY A 130 16.53 -13.17 -18.53
N SER A 131 16.15 -12.02 -17.97
CA SER A 131 15.30 -10.97 -18.57
C SER A 131 13.82 -11.32 -18.88
N SER A 132 13.48 -12.47 -19.46
CA SER A 132 12.11 -12.82 -19.87
C SER A 132 11.16 -13.03 -18.68
N GLU A 133 11.67 -13.61 -17.60
CA GLU A 133 10.92 -13.82 -16.34
C GLU A 133 10.62 -12.50 -15.64
N PHE A 134 11.53 -11.54 -15.72
CA PHE A 134 11.34 -10.21 -15.16
C PHE A 134 10.19 -9.47 -15.86
N TYR A 135 10.17 -9.45 -17.18
CA TYR A 135 9.06 -8.83 -17.94
C TYR A 135 7.72 -9.54 -17.71
N SER A 136 7.73 -10.88 -17.64
CA SER A 136 6.52 -11.67 -17.36
C SER A 136 6.00 -11.38 -15.95
N MET A 137 6.88 -11.26 -14.96
CA MET A 137 6.54 -10.88 -13.59
C MET A 137 5.98 -9.46 -13.52
N ILE A 138 6.51 -8.53 -14.35
CA ILE A 138 6.06 -7.12 -14.36
C ILE A 138 4.66 -7.09 -14.92
N LEU A 139 4.45 -7.80 -16.02
CA LEU A 139 3.17 -7.92 -16.68
C LEU A 139 2.10 -8.46 -15.73
N VAL A 140 2.41 -9.50 -14.94
CA VAL A 140 1.47 -10.04 -13.94
C VAL A 140 1.17 -9.02 -12.84
N ALA A 141 2.17 -8.36 -12.28
CA ALA A 141 1.97 -7.34 -11.24
C ALA A 141 1.11 -6.17 -11.74
N VAL A 142 1.38 -5.70 -12.96
CA VAL A 142 0.60 -4.66 -13.64
C VAL A 142 -0.84 -5.12 -13.87
N ILE A 143 -1.05 -6.31 -14.40
CA ILE A 143 -2.39 -6.86 -14.66
C ILE A 143 -3.18 -7.03 -13.37
N VAL A 144 -2.56 -7.50 -12.28
CA VAL A 144 -3.21 -7.67 -10.98
C VAL A 144 -3.57 -6.33 -10.36
N GLY A 145 -2.65 -5.36 -10.38
CA GLY A 145 -2.91 -3.99 -9.91
C GLY A 145 -4.03 -3.33 -10.72
N ALA A 146 -4.00 -3.51 -12.04
CA ALA A 146 -5.07 -3.09 -12.92
C ALA A 146 -6.37 -3.82 -12.53
N PHE A 147 -6.42 -5.15 -12.48
CA PHE A 147 -7.63 -5.92 -12.17
C PHE A 147 -8.32 -5.49 -10.86
N ALA A 148 -7.56 -5.17 -9.81
CA ALA A 148 -8.11 -4.67 -8.54
C ALA A 148 -8.95 -3.39 -8.70
N SER A 149 -8.47 -2.45 -9.53
CA SER A 149 -9.22 -1.22 -9.84
C SER A 149 -10.53 -1.50 -10.58
N ASN A 150 -10.55 -2.50 -11.47
CA ASN A 150 -11.75 -2.90 -12.23
C ASN A 150 -12.81 -3.45 -11.27
N LEU A 151 -12.39 -4.34 -10.37
CA LEU A 151 -13.27 -4.94 -9.39
C LEU A 151 -13.92 -3.88 -8.49
N TYR A 152 -13.13 -2.92 -7.99
CA TYR A 152 -13.67 -1.87 -7.13
C TYR A 152 -14.65 -0.95 -7.87
N ILE A 153 -14.32 -0.50 -9.09
CA ILE A 153 -15.24 0.35 -9.87
C ILE A 153 -16.56 -0.39 -10.09
N PHE A 154 -16.49 -1.67 -10.47
CA PHE A 154 -17.67 -2.51 -10.66
C PHE A 154 -18.49 -2.66 -9.37
N ILE A 155 -17.84 -2.91 -8.23
CA ILE A 155 -18.51 -3.03 -6.93
C ILE A 155 -19.18 -1.70 -6.56
N ASN A 156 -18.48 -0.57 -6.69
CA ASN A 156 -19.04 0.74 -6.37
C ASN A 156 -20.23 1.09 -7.27
N GLN A 157 -20.12 0.85 -8.58
CA GLN A 157 -21.25 1.02 -9.51
C GLN A 157 -22.42 0.13 -9.13
N LYS A 158 -22.18 -1.13 -8.77
CA LYS A 158 -23.23 -2.05 -8.34
C LYS A 158 -23.89 -1.61 -7.04
N ILE A 159 -23.13 -1.13 -6.06
CA ILE A 159 -23.65 -0.60 -4.79
C ILE A 159 -24.48 0.67 -5.06
N GLU A 160 -24.02 1.56 -5.92
CA GLU A 160 -24.75 2.77 -6.30
C GLU A 160 -26.08 2.44 -6.98
N ILE A 161 -26.09 1.47 -7.91
CA ILE A 161 -27.32 0.98 -8.56
C ILE A 161 -28.27 0.37 -7.53
N LEU A 162 -27.78 -0.47 -6.61
CA LEU A 162 -28.61 -1.10 -5.57
C LEU A 162 -29.16 -0.10 -4.55
N THR A 163 -28.42 0.96 -4.27
CA THR A 163 -28.84 2.04 -3.36
C THR A 163 -29.87 2.94 -4.04
N LYS A 164 -29.68 3.24 -5.33
CA LYS A 164 -30.56 4.10 -6.13
C LYS A 164 -31.86 3.39 -6.57
N ASN A 165 -31.85 2.06 -6.66
CA ASN A 165 -33.03 1.24 -6.94
C ASN A 165 -33.84 0.86 -5.68
N ASN A 166 -33.46 1.36 -4.50
CA ASN A 166 -34.22 1.24 -3.25
C ASN A 166 -34.91 2.54 -2.75
N PRO A 167 -35.58 3.41 -3.55
CA PRO A 167 -36.29 4.55 -3.00
C PRO A 167 -37.75 4.29 -2.58
N THR A 168 -38.35 3.12 -2.84
CA THR A 168 -39.81 2.98 -2.72
C THR A 168 -40.28 1.55 -2.46
N GLU A 169 -40.24 1.15 -1.19
CA GLU A 169 -41.19 0.17 -0.62
C GLU A 169 -41.73 0.75 0.70
N ASN A 170 -42.24 1.98 0.65
CA ASN A 170 -42.87 2.61 1.82
C ASN A 170 -43.95 3.65 1.48
N ASN A 171 -44.42 3.69 0.22
CA ASN A 171 -45.51 4.59 -0.20
C ASN A 171 -46.83 3.86 -0.55
N ASP A 172 -46.84 2.52 -0.59
CA ASP A 172 -48.06 1.76 -0.93
C ASP A 172 -48.93 1.38 0.29
N LEU A 173 -48.54 1.77 1.50
CA LEU A 173 -49.35 1.55 2.73
C LEU A 173 -50.09 2.81 3.23
N LYS A 174 -50.04 3.93 2.49
CA LYS A 174 -50.74 5.17 2.89
C LYS A 174 -52.02 5.45 2.09
N ASN A 175 -52.34 4.66 1.07
CA ASN A 175 -53.51 4.85 0.22
C ASN A 175 -54.43 3.61 0.13
N SER A 176 -54.41 2.71 1.13
CA SER A 176 -55.43 1.66 1.29
C SER A 176 -56.14 1.80 2.62
#